data_AF-A0A260BY98-F1
#
_entry.id   AF-A0A260BY98-F1
#
_cell.length_a   1.000
_cell.length_b   1.000
_cell.length_c   1.000
_cell.angle_alpha   90.00
_cell.angle_beta   90.00
_cell.angle_gamma   90.00
#
_symmetry.space_group_name_H-M   'P 1'
#
loop_
_entity.id
_entity.type
_entity.pdbx_description
1 polymer ?
#
loop_
_entity_poly.entity_id
_entity_poly.type
_entity_poly.pdbx_seq_one_letter_code
_entity_poly.pdbx_strand_id
1 'polypeptide(L)'
;MIIVSTDGSCLRNPGGAIGWAWVNHTGPSNSGGEPSGTNQVAELRALLEAVLAHPGPEPLLIESDSQYAIKCASEWLAGWKRKGWKTAGGTPVRNLDLVQSIERAITEREGPVRFRWVRGHVGNHFNEAADALAGEAARAIAAAGANAVPAPTEARSGPVAQKASVPAAPRPSEPEIATLF
;
A
#
# COMPACT_ATOMS: atom_id res chain seq x y z
N MET A 1 26.03 -9.09 -9.43
CA MET A 1 24.78 -8.34 -9.62
C MET A 1 23.77 -8.91 -8.65
N ILE A 2 23.13 -8.06 -7.87
CA ILE A 2 22.09 -8.43 -6.90
C ILE A 2 20.74 -8.20 -7.57
N ILE A 3 19.82 -9.17 -7.48
CA ILE A 3 18.45 -9.03 -7.97
C ILE A 3 17.51 -9.17 -6.78
N VAL A 4 16.60 -8.20 -6.66
CA VAL A 4 15.61 -8.14 -5.58
C VAL A 4 14.25 -7.88 -6.19
N SER A 5 13.23 -8.61 -5.77
CA SER A 5 11.84 -8.30 -6.08
C SER A 5 11.18 -7.58 -4.91
N THR A 6 10.33 -6.58 -5.17
CA THR A 6 9.69 -5.75 -4.15
C THR A 6 8.20 -5.64 -4.40
N ASP A 7 7.41 -5.68 -3.32
CA ASP A 7 5.97 -5.48 -3.40
C ASP A 7 5.41 -4.77 -2.15
N GLY A 8 4.24 -4.17 -2.30
CA GLY A 8 3.49 -3.47 -1.27
C GLY A 8 2.02 -3.86 -1.26
N SER A 9 1.48 -4.06 -0.06
CA SER A 9 0.10 -4.44 0.17
C SER A 9 -0.60 -3.44 1.09
N CYS A 10 -1.90 -3.22 0.86
CA CYS A 10 -2.75 -2.39 1.71
C CYS A 10 -4.11 -3.08 1.88
N LEU A 11 -4.46 -3.44 3.12
CA LEU A 11 -5.70 -4.20 3.39
C LEU A 11 -6.98 -3.39 3.12
N ARG A 12 -6.89 -2.05 3.14
CA ARG A 12 -7.96 -1.14 2.75
C ARG A 12 -7.35 0.15 2.23
N ASN A 13 -7.46 0.41 0.93
CA ASN A 13 -6.78 1.54 0.30
C ASN A 13 -7.75 2.72 0.07
N PRO A 14 -7.54 3.92 0.67
CA PRO A 14 -6.55 4.26 1.68
C PRO A 14 -7.00 3.94 3.12
N GLY A 15 -6.05 3.98 4.06
CA GLY A 15 -6.28 4.08 5.50
C GLY A 15 -6.39 2.76 6.25
N GLY A 16 -6.14 1.63 5.59
CA GLY A 16 -5.91 0.34 6.23
C GLY A 16 -4.44 0.09 6.51
N ALA A 17 -4.16 -0.95 7.29
CA ALA A 17 -2.80 -1.42 7.51
C ALA A 17 -2.11 -1.73 6.18
N ILE A 18 -0.86 -1.32 6.09
CA ILE A 18 0.00 -1.59 4.94
C ILE A 18 1.14 -2.50 5.33
N GLY A 19 1.64 -3.25 4.36
CA GLY A 19 2.84 -4.06 4.47
C GLY A 19 3.69 -3.89 3.23
N TRP A 20 4.99 -3.92 3.40
CA TRP A 20 5.99 -3.85 2.34
C TRP A 20 6.93 -5.03 2.47
N ALA A 21 7.48 -5.49 1.35
CA ALA A 21 8.49 -6.54 1.38
C ALA A 21 9.49 -6.42 0.24
N TRP A 22 10.68 -6.93 0.48
CA TRP A 22 11.66 -7.20 -0.56
C TRP A 22 12.25 -8.60 -0.38
N VAL A 23 12.50 -9.26 -1.51
CA VAL A 23 13.03 -10.63 -1.59
C VAL A 23 14.29 -10.62 -2.44
N ASN A 24 15.45 -10.88 -1.82
CA ASN A 24 16.70 -11.07 -2.56
C ASN A 24 16.72 -12.48 -3.15
N HIS A 25 16.97 -12.59 -4.46
CA HIS A 25 16.89 -13.85 -5.19
C HIS A 25 17.89 -14.92 -4.73
N THR A 26 18.96 -14.50 -4.07
CA THR A 26 20.03 -15.38 -3.57
C THR A 26 20.37 -15.12 -2.11
N GLY A 27 19.50 -14.44 -1.36
CA GLY A 27 19.86 -13.88 -0.07
C GLY A 27 18.68 -13.76 0.89
N PRO A 28 18.85 -12.97 1.97
CA PRO A 28 17.77 -12.74 2.92
C PRO A 28 16.59 -12.01 2.27
N SER A 29 15.46 -12.00 2.95
CA SER A 29 14.29 -11.20 2.59
C SER A 29 13.87 -10.43 3.83
N ASN A 30 13.18 -9.31 3.65
CA ASN A 30 12.64 -8.56 4.78
C ASN A 30 11.27 -7.97 4.44
N SER A 31 10.47 -7.76 5.47
CA SER A 31 9.14 -7.19 5.38
C SER A 31 8.81 -6.37 6.62
N GLY A 32 7.95 -5.37 6.46
CA GLY A 32 7.45 -4.56 7.56
C GLY A 32 6.12 -3.93 7.19
N GLY A 33 5.59 -3.06 8.04
CA GLY A 33 4.31 -2.43 7.77
C GLY A 33 3.96 -1.31 8.73
N GLU A 34 2.87 -0.62 8.44
CA GLU A 34 2.37 0.54 9.19
C GLU A 34 0.85 0.42 9.40
N PRO A 35 0.29 0.91 10.53
CA PRO A 35 -1.14 0.72 10.86
C PRO A 35 -2.11 1.35 9.88
N SER A 36 -1.67 2.35 9.10
CA SER A 36 -2.48 3.08 8.15
C SER A 36 -1.61 3.63 7.02
N GLY A 37 -2.06 3.48 5.78
CA GLY A 37 -1.35 4.01 4.62
C GLY A 37 -2.13 3.83 3.31
N THR A 38 -1.41 3.77 2.21
CA THR A 38 -1.95 3.47 0.87
C THR A 38 -1.10 2.41 0.19
N ASN A 39 -1.60 1.75 -0.85
CA ASN A 39 -0.79 0.80 -1.62
C ASN A 39 0.48 1.45 -2.18
N GLN A 40 0.34 2.67 -2.72
CA GLN A 40 1.46 3.43 -3.27
C GLN A 40 2.56 3.71 -2.24
N VAL A 41 2.18 3.96 -0.98
CA VAL A 41 3.15 4.16 0.12
C VAL A 41 3.88 2.85 0.43
N ALA A 42 3.15 1.74 0.46
CA ALA A 42 3.72 0.41 0.69
C ALA A 42 4.73 0.02 -0.41
N GLU A 43 4.37 0.20 -1.68
CA GLU A 43 5.25 -0.08 -2.83
C GLU A 43 6.51 0.79 -2.83
N LEU A 44 6.37 2.10 -2.58
CA LEU A 44 7.52 3.01 -2.47
C LEU A 44 8.42 2.63 -1.28
N ARG A 45 7.82 2.22 -0.15
CA ARG A 45 8.58 1.78 1.02
C ARG A 45 9.37 0.52 0.72
N ALA A 46 8.76 -0.47 0.06
CA ALA A 46 9.43 -1.70 -0.34
C ALA A 46 10.70 -1.42 -1.17
N LEU A 47 10.60 -0.48 -2.11
CA LEU A 47 11.74 -0.04 -2.93
C LEU A 47 12.82 0.65 -2.09
N LEU A 48 12.44 1.57 -1.20
CA LEU A 48 13.39 2.25 -0.29
C LEU A 48 14.17 1.24 0.57
N GLU A 49 13.44 0.34 1.23
CA GLU A 49 14.02 -0.65 2.14
C GLU A 49 14.93 -1.64 1.38
N ALA A 50 14.58 -1.98 0.14
CA ALA A 50 15.45 -2.79 -0.73
C ALA A 50 16.77 -2.07 -1.05
N VAL A 51 16.76 -0.76 -1.34
CA VAL A 51 17.99 0.00 -1.59
C VAL A 51 18.84 0.09 -0.32
N LEU A 52 18.23 0.42 0.82
CA LEU A 52 18.91 0.56 2.10
C LEU A 52 19.56 -0.74 2.59
N ALA A 53 18.92 -1.88 2.32
CA ALA A 53 19.45 -3.20 2.69
C ALA A 53 20.66 -3.64 1.86
N HIS A 54 20.96 -2.96 0.74
CA HIS A 54 22.03 -3.34 -0.19
C HIS A 54 22.97 -2.18 -0.52
N PRO A 55 23.71 -1.61 0.46
CA PRO A 55 24.50 -0.38 0.28
C PRO A 55 25.77 -0.53 -0.59
N GLY A 56 26.19 -1.77 -0.89
CA GLY A 56 27.47 -2.08 -1.52
C GLY A 56 27.64 -1.62 -2.98
N PRO A 57 28.86 -1.79 -3.54
CA PRO A 57 29.21 -1.40 -4.91
C PRO A 57 28.56 -2.26 -5.99
N GLU A 58 28.03 -3.43 -5.64
CA GLU A 58 27.47 -4.36 -6.61
C GLU A 58 26.28 -3.73 -7.34
N PRO A 59 26.13 -3.93 -8.65
CA PRO A 59 24.91 -3.51 -9.35
C PRO A 59 23.67 -4.13 -8.74
N LEU A 60 22.68 -3.31 -8.39
CA LEU A 60 21.39 -3.72 -7.85
C LEU A 60 20.30 -3.58 -8.92
N LEU A 61 19.60 -4.68 -9.21
CA LEU A 61 18.41 -4.70 -10.06
C LEU A 61 17.18 -4.93 -9.18
N ILE A 62 16.29 -3.94 -9.11
CA ILE A 62 15.01 -4.04 -8.41
C ILE A 62 13.91 -4.38 -9.42
N GLU A 63 13.21 -5.46 -9.15
CA GLU A 63 12.00 -5.87 -9.86
C GLU A 63 10.76 -5.48 -9.06
N SER A 64 9.79 -4.88 -9.73
CA SER A 64 8.49 -4.57 -9.13
C SER A 64 7.43 -4.53 -10.20
N ASP A 65 6.21 -4.93 -9.86
CA ASP A 65 5.04 -4.72 -10.71
C ASP A 65 4.42 -3.33 -10.56
N SER A 66 4.86 -2.54 -9.55
CA SER A 66 4.49 -1.14 -9.40
C SER A 66 5.23 -0.24 -10.40
N GLN A 67 4.54 0.07 -11.50
CA GLN A 67 5.00 1.12 -12.41
C GLN A 67 5.11 2.48 -11.71
N TYR A 68 4.26 2.76 -10.72
CA TYR A 68 4.32 4.02 -10.00
C TYR A 68 5.61 4.15 -9.21
N ALA A 69 5.98 3.13 -8.41
CA ALA A 69 7.19 3.16 -7.60
C ALA A 69 8.43 3.28 -8.49
N ILE A 70 8.50 2.49 -9.57
CA ILE A 70 9.60 2.55 -10.54
C ILE A 70 9.72 3.95 -11.15
N LYS A 71 8.63 4.54 -11.63
CA LYS A 71 8.66 5.86 -12.28
C LYS A 71 9.00 6.99 -11.30
N CYS A 72 8.51 6.91 -10.06
CA CYS A 72 8.90 7.81 -8.97
C CYS A 72 10.40 7.74 -8.68
N ALA A 73 11.00 6.55 -8.70
CA ALA A 73 12.40 6.32 -8.37
C ALA A 73 13.38 6.57 -9.53
N SER A 74 12.90 6.68 -10.77
CA SER A 74 13.76 6.75 -11.96
C SER A 74 13.39 7.86 -12.95
N GLU A 75 12.19 7.82 -13.52
CA GLU A 75 11.81 8.66 -14.67
C GLU A 75 11.44 10.10 -14.27
N TRP A 76 10.70 10.27 -13.18
CA TRP A 76 10.04 11.55 -12.88
C TRP A 76 10.90 12.53 -12.06
N LEU A 77 11.93 12.03 -11.36
CA LEU A 77 12.76 12.81 -10.43
C LEU A 77 13.35 14.08 -11.06
N ALA A 78 14.01 13.94 -12.22
CA ALA A 78 14.66 15.08 -12.88
C ALA A 78 13.65 16.15 -13.35
N GLY A 79 12.44 15.72 -13.73
CA GLY A 79 11.34 16.61 -14.08
C GLY A 79 10.81 17.36 -12.86
N TRP A 80 10.56 16.63 -11.77
CA TRP A 80 10.04 17.20 -10.53
C TRP A 80 11.03 18.14 -9.86
N LYS A 81 12.33 17.80 -9.78
CA LYS A 81 13.37 18.68 -9.23
C LYS A 81 13.41 20.04 -9.95
N ARG A 82 13.40 20.05 -11.29
CA ARG A 82 13.34 21.30 -12.08
C ARG A 82 12.08 22.12 -11.84
N LYS A 83 10.96 21.47 -11.52
CA LYS A 83 9.66 22.12 -11.29
C LYS A 83 9.41 22.44 -9.81
N GLY A 84 10.42 22.36 -8.95
CA GLY A 84 10.26 22.60 -7.51
C GLY A 84 9.33 21.59 -6.84
N TRP A 85 9.46 20.31 -7.21
CA TRP A 85 8.67 19.18 -6.71
C TRP A 85 7.16 19.29 -6.99
N LYS A 86 6.84 19.73 -8.21
CA LYS A 86 5.49 19.78 -8.76
C LYS A 86 5.34 18.85 -9.97
N THR A 87 4.17 18.26 -10.11
CA THR A 87 3.78 17.43 -11.26
C THR A 87 3.63 18.27 -12.53
N ALA A 88 3.40 17.61 -13.68
CA ALA A 88 3.11 18.31 -14.93
C ALA A 88 1.86 19.22 -14.84
N GLY A 89 0.88 18.85 -14.01
CA GLY A 89 -0.33 19.64 -13.76
C GLY A 89 -0.14 20.76 -12.72
N GLY A 90 1.08 21.01 -12.24
CA GLY A 90 1.38 22.08 -11.28
C GLY A 90 1.05 21.76 -9.81
N THR A 91 0.50 20.57 -9.54
CA THR A 91 0.21 20.11 -8.18
C THR A 91 1.47 19.58 -7.48
N PRO A 92 1.57 19.68 -6.15
CA PRO A 92 2.65 19.03 -5.40
C PRO A 92 2.73 17.53 -5.69
N VAL A 93 3.96 17.00 -5.76
CA VAL A 93 4.20 15.56 -5.89
C VAL A 93 3.66 14.85 -4.64
N ARG A 94 2.88 13.79 -4.83
CA ARG A 94 2.39 12.96 -3.71
C ARG A 94 3.54 12.12 -3.15
N ASN A 95 3.49 11.86 -1.84
CA ASN A 95 4.51 11.05 -1.13
C ASN A 95 5.92 11.63 -1.29
N LEU A 96 6.05 12.96 -1.38
CA LEU A 96 7.30 13.65 -1.71
C LEU A 96 8.45 13.24 -0.77
N ASP A 97 8.20 13.19 0.53
CA ASP A 97 9.24 12.85 1.53
C ASP A 97 9.81 11.44 1.29
N LEU A 98 8.96 10.48 0.93
CA LEU A 98 9.36 9.11 0.62
C LEU A 98 10.10 9.03 -0.71
N VAL A 99 9.63 9.75 -1.73
CA VAL A 99 10.30 9.86 -3.04
C VAL A 99 11.70 10.48 -2.90
N GLN A 100 11.84 11.54 -2.11
CA GLN A 100 13.13 12.16 -1.83
C GLN A 100 14.06 11.24 -1.03
N SER A 101 13.49 10.41 -0.14
CA SER A 101 14.27 9.43 0.61
C SER A 101 14.79 8.31 -0.28
N ILE A 102 14.00 7.82 -1.23
CA ILE A 102 14.43 6.87 -2.27
C ILE A 102 15.55 7.49 -3.11
N GLU A 103 15.35 8.71 -3.60
CA GLU A 103 16.33 9.38 -4.44
C GLU A 103 17.67 9.57 -3.72
N ARG A 104 17.64 9.99 -2.45
CA ARG A 104 18.83 10.10 -1.61
C ARG A 104 19.52 8.75 -1.43
N ALA A 105 18.76 7.70 -1.07
CA ALA A 105 19.32 6.37 -0.87
C ALA A 105 19.99 5.81 -2.14
N ILE A 106 19.39 6.05 -3.32
CA ILE A 106 19.98 5.66 -4.60
C ILE A 106 21.24 6.47 -4.91
N THR A 107 21.22 7.77 -4.67
CA THR A 107 22.34 8.68 -4.94
C THR A 107 23.54 8.44 -4.01
N GLU A 108 23.29 8.10 -2.74
CA GLU A 108 24.34 7.84 -1.74
C GLU A 108 24.96 6.44 -1.85
N ARG A 109 24.31 5.52 -2.57
CA ARG A 109 24.79 4.15 -2.79
C ARG A 109 26.03 4.14 -3.70
N GLU A 110 27.00 3.29 -3.37
CA GLU A 110 28.24 3.15 -4.14
C GLU A 110 27.99 2.54 -5.53
N GLY A 111 27.17 1.49 -5.62
CA GLY A 111 26.86 0.81 -6.86
C GLY A 111 25.63 1.35 -7.59
N PRO A 112 25.48 1.08 -8.90
CA PRO A 112 24.32 1.52 -9.67
C PRO A 112 23.04 0.75 -9.30
N VAL A 113 21.90 1.45 -9.30
CA VAL A 113 20.55 0.87 -9.15
C VAL A 113 19.84 0.90 -10.51
N ARG A 114 19.22 -0.22 -10.89
CA ARG A 114 18.37 -0.36 -12.07
C ARG A 114 17.02 -0.92 -11.67
N PHE A 115 16.01 -0.61 -12.48
CA PHE A 115 14.65 -1.10 -12.28
C PHE A 115 14.20 -1.95 -13.46
N ARG A 116 13.44 -3.01 -13.18
CA ARG A 116 12.74 -3.82 -14.17
C ARG A 116 11.29 -3.95 -13.75
N TRP A 117 10.39 -3.46 -14.60
CA TRP A 117 8.98 -3.74 -14.41
C TRP A 117 8.70 -5.21 -14.74
N VAL A 118 7.97 -5.87 -13.86
CA VAL A 118 7.49 -7.24 -14.06
C VAL A 118 5.97 -7.25 -14.04
N ARG A 119 5.35 -8.22 -14.71
CA ARG A 119 3.90 -8.37 -14.63
C ARG A 119 3.54 -8.99 -13.29
N GLY A 120 2.59 -8.40 -12.58
CA GLY A 120 2.05 -8.96 -11.34
C GLY A 120 1.19 -10.22 -11.55
N HIS A 121 0.81 -10.82 -10.42
CA HIS A 121 -0.16 -11.91 -10.25
C HIS A 121 0.26 -13.35 -10.62
N VAL A 122 0.95 -13.63 -11.73
CA VAL A 122 1.37 -15.01 -12.06
C VAL A 122 2.62 -15.04 -12.94
N GLY A 123 3.58 -15.89 -12.59
CA GLY A 123 4.74 -16.25 -13.41
C GLY A 123 6.05 -15.57 -12.98
N ASN A 124 6.06 -14.88 -11.85
CA ASN A 124 7.29 -14.33 -11.28
C ASN A 124 7.44 -14.75 -9.81
N HIS A 125 8.12 -15.88 -9.61
CA HIS A 125 8.29 -16.51 -8.30
C HIS A 125 8.73 -15.55 -7.19
N PHE A 126 9.70 -14.68 -7.46
CA PHE A 126 10.23 -13.77 -6.44
C PHE A 126 9.31 -12.56 -6.18
N ASN A 127 8.57 -12.10 -7.18
CA ASN A 127 7.55 -11.07 -6.98
C ASN A 127 6.34 -11.63 -6.22
N GLU A 128 5.92 -12.87 -6.53
CA GLU A 128 4.87 -13.57 -5.77
C GLU A 128 5.28 -13.80 -4.31
N ALA A 129 6.55 -14.11 -4.07
CA ALA A 129 7.08 -14.19 -2.70
C ALA A 129 7.06 -12.82 -1.99
N ALA A 130 7.37 -11.73 -2.69
CA ALA A 130 7.28 -10.38 -2.14
C ALA A 130 5.83 -9.97 -1.84
N ASP A 131 4.88 -10.25 -2.74
CA ASP A 131 3.43 -10.04 -2.53
C ASP A 131 2.94 -10.75 -1.26
N ALA A 132 3.29 -12.04 -1.13
CA ALA A 132 2.92 -12.86 0.02
C ALA A 132 3.46 -12.25 1.33
N LEU A 133 4.75 -11.90 1.37
CA LEU A 133 5.37 -11.29 2.55
C LEU A 133 4.79 -9.92 2.89
N ALA A 134 4.52 -9.08 1.88
CA ALA A 134 3.90 -7.78 2.08
C ALA A 134 2.47 -7.93 2.64
N GLY A 135 1.69 -8.86 2.11
CA GLY A 135 0.35 -9.17 2.59
C GLY A 135 0.35 -9.73 4.02
N GLU A 136 1.30 -10.61 4.35
CA GLU A 136 1.48 -11.14 5.71
C GLU A 136 1.83 -10.02 6.70
N ALA A 137 2.76 -9.15 6.36
CA ALA A 137 3.13 -8.01 7.19
C ALA A 137 1.94 -7.06 7.43
N ALA A 138 1.16 -6.76 6.39
CA ALA A 138 -0.03 -5.92 6.52
C ALA A 138 -1.07 -6.53 7.49
N ARG A 139 -1.31 -7.84 7.39
CA ARG A 139 -2.21 -8.59 8.29
C ARG A 139 -1.69 -8.63 9.72
N ALA A 140 -0.40 -8.85 9.91
CA ALA A 140 0.24 -8.85 11.23
C ALA A 140 0.07 -7.48 11.93
N ILE A 141 0.28 -6.38 11.20
CA ILE A 141 0.08 -5.03 11.73
C ILE A 141 -1.39 -4.76 12.09
N ALA A 142 -2.33 -5.18 11.24
CA ALA A 142 -3.76 -5.04 11.53
C ALA A 142 -4.18 -5.81 12.79
N ALA A 143 -3.69 -7.05 12.95
CA ALA A 143 -3.97 -7.87 14.13
C ALA A 143 -3.38 -7.26 15.41
N ALA A 144 -2.16 -6.72 15.35
CA ALA A 144 -1.53 -6.03 16.47
C ALA A 144 -2.33 -4.78 16.91
N GLY A 145 -2.88 -4.02 15.95
CA GLY A 145 -3.75 -2.87 16.23
C GLY A 145 -5.09 -3.26 16.86
N ALA A 146 -5.67 -4.40 16.47
CA ALA A 146 -6.90 -4.92 17.06
C ALA A 146 -6.71 -5.39 18.51
N ASN A 147 -5.55 -5.97 18.83
CA ASN A 147 -5.22 -6.45 20.18
C ASN A 147 -4.85 -5.33 21.17
N ALA A 148 -4.65 -4.10 20.70
CA ALA A 148 -4.30 -2.94 21.54
C ALA A 148 -5.52 -2.14 22.06
N VAL A 149 -6.74 -2.52 21.69
CA VAL A 149 -7.97 -1.92 22.23
C VAL A 149 -8.33 -2.63 23.54
N PRO A 150 -8.32 -1.97 24.71
CA PRO A 150 -8.81 -2.60 25.92
C PRO A 150 -10.31 -2.87 25.76
N ALA A 151 -10.73 -4.10 26.05
CA ALA A 151 -12.12 -4.51 26.00
C ALA A 151 -13.02 -3.55 26.81
N PRO A 152 -14.23 -3.20 26.34
CA PRO A 152 -15.18 -2.51 27.19
C PRO A 152 -15.55 -3.41 28.36
N THR A 153 -15.35 -2.91 29.58
CA THR A 153 -15.80 -3.55 30.82
C THR A 153 -17.28 -3.90 30.72
N GLU A 154 -17.60 -5.16 31.03
CA GLU A 154 -18.94 -5.74 31.02
C GLU A 154 -19.97 -4.88 31.78
N ALA A 155 -21.10 -4.59 31.14
CA ALA A 155 -22.34 -4.23 31.83
C ALA A 155 -23.37 -5.35 31.58
N ARG A 156 -23.83 -5.91 32.70
CA ARG A 156 -24.63 -7.13 32.86
C ARG A 156 -25.98 -7.15 32.11
N SER A 157 -26.36 -8.36 31.74
CA SER A 157 -27.59 -8.80 31.09
C SER A 157 -28.89 -8.48 31.86
N GLY A 158 -29.96 -8.18 31.13
CA GLY A 158 -31.36 -8.27 31.56
C GLY A 158 -32.21 -8.93 30.46
N PRO A 159 -33.24 -9.75 30.78
CA PRO A 159 -33.86 -10.65 29.81
C PRO A 159 -34.95 -9.97 28.97
N VAL A 160 -35.05 -10.38 27.71
CA VAL A 160 -36.07 -10.03 26.72
C VAL A 160 -37.38 -10.79 27.00
N ALA A 161 -38.52 -10.08 26.97
CA ALA A 161 -39.85 -10.68 26.94
C ALA A 161 -40.67 -10.16 25.73
N GLN A 162 -41.20 -11.09 24.94
CA GLN A 162 -42.11 -10.88 23.80
C GLN A 162 -43.58 -10.79 24.22
N LYS A 163 -44.38 -10.01 23.45
CA LYS A 163 -45.82 -10.17 23.06
C LYS A 163 -46.29 -8.82 22.46
N ALA A 164 -47.23 -8.65 21.53
CA ALA A 164 -48.01 -9.46 20.60
C ALA A 164 -48.58 -8.48 19.52
N SER A 165 -48.93 -8.98 18.33
CA SER A 165 -49.52 -8.25 17.18
C SER A 165 -51.00 -7.86 17.35
N VAL A 166 -51.49 -6.75 16.74
CA VAL A 166 -52.68 -6.62 15.83
C VAL A 166 -52.72 -5.18 15.19
N PRO A 167 -53.59 -4.84 14.21
CA PRO A 167 -53.44 -4.90 12.74
C PRO A 167 -53.24 -3.54 12.03
N ALA A 168 -53.11 -3.61 10.70
CA ALA A 168 -52.86 -2.53 9.74
C ALA A 168 -54.02 -1.54 9.52
N ALA A 169 -53.65 -0.27 9.26
CA ALA A 169 -54.52 0.79 8.75
C ALA A 169 -54.14 1.15 7.28
N PRO A 170 -55.09 1.60 6.44
CA PRO A 170 -54.93 1.65 4.99
C PRO A 170 -54.08 2.83 4.49
N ARG A 171 -53.42 2.61 3.34
CA ARG A 171 -52.60 3.58 2.59
C ARG A 171 -53.49 4.62 1.88
N PRO A 172 -53.14 5.92 1.91
CA PRO A 172 -53.59 6.87 0.90
C PRO A 172 -52.70 6.81 -0.35
N SER A 173 -53.36 6.96 -1.49
CA SER A 173 -52.92 6.83 -2.88
C SER A 173 -51.98 7.94 -3.37
N GLU A 174 -51.03 7.56 -4.24
CA GLU A 174 -50.20 8.47 -5.06
C GLU A 174 -51.04 9.16 -6.15
N PRO A 175 -50.77 10.44 -6.49
CA PRO A 175 -51.28 11.03 -7.72
C PRO A 175 -50.34 10.78 -8.92
N GLU A 176 -50.98 10.46 -10.04
CA GLU A 176 -50.43 10.14 -11.36
C GLU A 176 -49.59 11.24 -12.01
N ILE A 177 -48.69 10.78 -12.88
CA ILE A 177 -47.87 11.53 -13.83
C ILE A 177 -48.77 12.27 -14.83
N ALA A 178 -48.52 13.57 -15.01
CA ALA A 178 -48.98 14.33 -16.17
C ALA A 178 -47.79 14.68 -17.08
N THR A 179 -47.74 14.01 -18.23
CA THR A 179 -46.98 14.41 -19.42
C THR A 179 -47.75 15.52 -20.14
N LEU A 180 -47.16 16.69 -20.36
CA LEU A 180 -47.63 17.64 -21.38
C LEU A 180 -46.46 18.41 -22.02
N PHE A 181 -46.27 18.09 -23.30
CA PHE A 181 -45.67 18.83 -24.44
C PHE A 181 -44.19 19.23 -24.42
#